data_AF-A0A529SII9-F1
#
_entry.id   AF-A0A529SII9-F1
#
_cell.length_a   1.000
_cell.length_b   1.000
_cell.length_c   1.000
_cell.angle_alpha   90.00
_cell.angle_beta   90.00
_cell.angle_gamma   90.00
#
_symmetry.space_group_name_H-M   'P 1'
#
loop_
_entity.id
_entity.type
_entity.pdbx_description
1 polymer ?
#
loop_
_entity_poly.entity_id
_entity_poly.type
_entity_poly.pdbx_seq_one_letter_code
_entity_poly.pdbx_strand_id
1 'polypeptide(L)' 'PFPGIQDSNIVNRGLTGKGAQLEVPFSLRRRLGNEPELLEKFCGAVRRAIDTFDARPGDRSPILF' A
#
# COMPACT_ATOMS: atom_id res chain seq x y z
N PRO A 1 9.36 6.21 15.67
CA PRO A 1 8.23 6.26 14.72
C PRO A 1 8.75 5.91 13.31
N PHE A 2 7.91 5.34 12.45
CA PHE A 2 8.29 4.92 11.09
C PHE A 2 7.52 5.76 10.05
N PRO A 3 7.85 7.06 9.91
CA PRO A 3 7.03 7.98 9.11
C PRO A 3 7.15 7.74 7.61
N GLY A 4 8.22 7.10 7.13
CA GLY A 4 8.38 6.74 5.71
C GLY A 4 8.53 7.92 4.75
N ILE A 5 8.72 9.15 5.22
CA ILE A 5 8.68 10.39 4.41
C ILE A 5 9.99 10.76 3.70
N GLN A 6 11.10 10.08 3.98
CA GLN A 6 12.40 10.45 3.43
C GLN A 6 12.51 10.02 1.97
N ASP A 7 13.11 10.84 1.10
CA ASP A 7 13.37 10.50 -0.31
C ASP A 7 14.31 9.28 -0.45
N SER A 8 15.14 9.05 0.56
CA SER A 8 15.98 7.86 0.67
C SER A 8 15.18 6.58 0.95
N ASN A 9 13.90 6.66 1.35
CA ASN A 9 13.07 5.47 1.49
C ASN A 9 12.66 4.93 0.12
N ILE A 10 12.87 3.63 -0.13
CA ILE A 10 12.60 2.99 -1.41
C ILE A 10 11.17 3.21 -1.91
N VAL A 11 10.18 3.28 -1.01
CA VAL A 11 8.77 3.49 -1.39
C VAL A 11 8.54 4.84 -2.09
N ASN A 12 9.38 5.84 -1.82
CA ASN A 12 9.27 7.18 -2.41
C ASN A 12 10.12 7.35 -3.67
N ARG A 13 10.79 6.30 -4.17
CA ARG A 13 11.66 6.40 -5.35
C ARG A 13 10.96 6.05 -6.67
N GLY A 14 9.64 5.92 -6.63
CA GLY A 14 8.80 5.80 -7.84
C GLY A 14 8.68 7.12 -8.61
N LEU A 15 8.08 7.07 -9.79
CA LEU A 15 7.95 8.21 -10.72
C LEU A 15 7.36 9.48 -10.08
N THR A 16 6.45 9.33 -9.12
CA THR A 16 5.74 10.45 -8.47
C THR A 16 6.40 10.93 -7.19
N GLY A 17 7.41 10.23 -6.68
CA GLY A 17 8.00 10.51 -5.36
C GLY A 17 7.11 10.14 -4.17
N LYS A 18 5.91 9.58 -4.39
CA LYS A 18 4.86 9.44 -3.38
C LYS A 18 4.56 7.97 -3.07
N GLY A 19 5.32 7.41 -2.12
CA GLY A 19 5.11 6.05 -1.63
C GLY A 19 4.21 5.98 -0.41
N ALA A 20 3.69 4.77 -0.15
CA ALA A 20 3.04 4.43 1.12
C ALA A 20 3.75 3.23 1.76
N GLN A 21 4.01 3.33 3.07
CA GLN A 21 4.58 2.25 3.87
C GLN A 21 3.60 1.87 4.97
N LEU A 22 3.39 0.56 5.15
CA LEU A 22 2.59 0.01 6.24
C LEU A 22 3.49 -0.79 7.17
N GLU A 23 3.63 -0.31 8.41
CA GLU A 23 4.28 -1.07 9.47
C GLU A 23 3.26 -1.98 10.17
N VAL A 24 3.49 -3.29 10.11
CA VAL A 24 2.56 -4.28 10.68
C VAL A 24 3.21 -4.97 11.87
N PRO A 25 2.69 -4.79 13.10
CA PRO A 25 3.28 -5.39 14.29
C PRO A 25 3.24 -6.93 14.21
N PHE A 26 4.19 -7.58 14.88
CA PHE A 26 4.32 -9.04 14.85
C PHE A 26 3.04 -9.76 15.27
N SER A 27 2.35 -9.26 16.31
CA SER A 27 1.07 -9.78 16.77
C SER A 27 0.01 -9.79 15.67
N LEU A 28 -0.09 -8.70 14.89
CA LEU A 28 -1.03 -8.61 13.78
C LEU A 28 -0.61 -9.52 12.61
N ARG A 29 0.68 -9.59 12.26
CA ARG A 29 1.17 -10.53 11.23
C ARG A 29 0.86 -11.97 11.59
N ARG A 30 1.04 -12.36 12.86
CA ARG A 30 0.70 -13.70 13.35
C ARG A 30 -0.80 -13.97 13.20
N ARG A 31 -1.67 -13.02 13.56
CA ARG A 31 -3.12 -13.15 13.38
C ARG A 31 -3.51 -13.27 11.91
N LEU A 32 -2.97 -12.41 11.04
CA LEU A 32 -3.21 -12.49 9.59
C LEU A 32 -2.81 -13.86 9.00
N GLY A 33 -1.77 -14.51 9.54
CA GLY A 33 -1.37 -15.84 9.11
C GLY A 33 -2.24 -17.00 9.63
N ASN A 34 -3.04 -16.77 10.68
CA ASN A 34 -3.84 -17.83 11.33
C ASN A 34 -5.36 -17.58 11.28
N GLU A 35 -5.81 -16.37 10.95
CA GLU A 35 -7.21 -15.96 10.87
C GLU A 35 -7.55 -15.57 9.41
N PRO A 36 -8.01 -16.51 8.56
CA PRO A 36 -8.23 -16.26 7.12
C PRO A 36 -9.19 -15.09 6.83
N GLU A 37 -10.27 -14.96 7.61
CA GLU A 37 -11.22 -13.86 7.46
C GLU A 37 -10.59 -12.49 7.77
N LEU A 38 -9.65 -12.43 8.72
CA LEU A 38 -8.92 -11.20 9.03
C LEU A 38 -8.00 -10.83 7.88
N LEU A 39 -7.33 -11.81 7.29
CA LEU A 39 -6.49 -11.62 6.10
C LEU A 39 -7.32 -11.11 4.92
N GLU A 40 -8.49 -11.71 4.68
CA GLU A 40 -9.40 -11.27 3.62
C GLU A 40 -9.84 -9.81 3.83
N LYS A 41 -10.23 -9.44 5.06
CA LYS A 41 -10.60 -8.06 5.41
C LYS A 41 -9.44 -7.09 5.21
N PHE A 42 -8.23 -7.47 5.63
CA PHE A 42 -7.02 -6.66 5.45
C PHE A 42 -6.70 -6.43 3.97
N CYS A 43 -6.64 -7.50 3.18
CA CYS A 43 -6.41 -7.44 1.74
C CYS A 43 -7.50 -6.62 1.02
N GLY A 44 -8.77 -6.81 1.41
CA GLY A 44 -9.88 -6.04 0.86
C GLY A 44 -9.77 -4.54 1.15
N ALA A 45 -9.34 -4.17 2.36
CA ALA A 45 -9.11 -2.77 2.71
C ALA A 45 -7.97 -2.14 1.88
N VAL A 46 -6.86 -2.85 1.71
CA VAL A 46 -5.72 -2.37 0.89
C VAL A 46 -6.13 -2.21 -0.58
N ARG A 47 -6.82 -3.20 -1.16
CA ARG A 47 -7.32 -3.11 -2.56
C ARG A 47 -8.23 -1.91 -2.76
N ARG A 48 -9.23 -1.72 -1.88
CA ARG A 48 -10.13 -0.56 -1.96
C ARG A 48 -9.39 0.77 -1.88
N ALA A 49 -8.34 0.87 -1.07
CA ALA A 49 -7.53 2.08 -0.98
C ALA A 49 -6.78 2.37 -2.29
N ILE A 50 -6.23 1.33 -2.94
CA ILE A 50 -5.59 1.43 -4.27
C ILE A 50 -6.63 1.84 -5.32
N ASP A 51 -7.76 1.15 -5.40
CA ASP A 51 -8.82 1.46 -6.38
C ASP A 51 -9.32 2.91 -6.23
N THR A 52 -9.47 3.38 -4.99
CA THR A 52 -9.85 4.77 -4.70
C THR A 52 -8.76 5.77 -5.09
N PHE A 53 -7.48 5.37 -5.00
CA PHE A 53 -6.36 6.19 -5.45
C PHE A 53 -6.35 6.31 -6.97
N ASP A 54 -6.48 5.19 -7.68
CA ASP A 54 -6.42 5.10 -9.15
C ASP A 54 -7.66 5.67 -9.85
N ALA A 55 -8.83 5.62 -9.19
CA ALA A 55 -10.07 6.21 -9.70
C ALA A 55 -10.01 7.75 -9.80
N ARG A 56 -8.97 8.41 -9.26
CA ARG A 56 -8.78 9.85 -9.43
C ARG A 56 -8.42 10.15 -10.89
N PRO A 57 -9.22 10.98 -11.60
CA PRO A 57 -8.95 11.30 -12.99
C PRO A 57 -7.68 12.15 -13.07
N GLY A 58 -6.57 11.56 -13.54
CA GLY A 58 -5.30 12.28 -13.73
C GLY A 58 -4.08 11.45 -14.10
N ASP A 59 -4.04 10.13 -13.84
CA ASP A 59 -2.78 9.37 -13.91
C ASP A 59 -2.80 8.15 -14.85
N ARG A 60 -3.71 8.12 -15.84
CA ARG A 60 -3.63 7.14 -16.94
C ARG A 60 -2.53 7.59 -17.92
N SER A 61 -1.27 7.34 -17.56
CA SER A 61 -0.22 7.25 -18.57
C SER A 61 -0.47 5.99 -19.41
N PRO A 62 -0.52 6.06 -20.75
CA PRO A 62 -0.63 4.87 -21.57
C PRO A 62 0.68 4.09 -21.41
N ILE A 63 0.60 2.89 -20.86
CA ILE A 63 1.68 1.91 -20.97
C ILE A 63 1.79 1.58 -22.46
N LEU A 64 2.74 2.20 -23.15
CA LEU A 64 3.18 1.73 -24.47
C LEU A 64 4.10 0.51 -24.24
N PHE A 65 3.69 -0.63 -24.78
CA PHE A 65 4.53 -1.81 -24.96
C PHE A 65 5.44 -1.63 -26.18
#